data_AF-A0A967U0W4-F1
#
_entry.id   AF-A0A967U0W4-F1
#
_cell.length_a   1.000
_cell.length_b   1.000
_cell.length_c   1.000
_cell.angle_alpha   90.00
_cell.angle_beta   90.00
_cell.angle_gamma   90.00
#
_symmetry.space_group_name_H-M   'P 1'
#
loop_
_entity.id
_entity.type
_entity.pdbx_description
1 polymer ?
#
loop_
_entity_poly.entity_id
_entity_poly.type
_entity_poly.pdbx_seq_one_letter_code
_entity_poly.pdbx_strand_id
1 'polypeptide(L)' 'NPVPIVVPCHRVVARTGVGGYCGAREGYSVSVKRWLLDHEREGAGGG' A
#
# COMPACT_ATOMS: atom_id res chain seq x y z
N ASN A 1 10.06 -7.79 -3.47
CA ASN A 1 8.78 -8.54 -3.43
C ASN A 1 8.44 -8.95 -4.84
N PRO A 2 8.56 -10.23 -5.21
CA PRO A 2 8.29 -10.68 -6.57
C PRO A 2 6.79 -10.71 -6.93
N VAL A 3 5.88 -10.72 -5.95
CA VAL A 3 4.43 -10.73 -6.18
C VAL A 3 3.75 -9.70 -5.25
N PRO A 4 3.53 -8.47 -5.72
CA PRO A 4 2.72 -7.47 -5.02
C PRO A 4 1.32 -8.02 -4.73
N ILE A 5 0.70 -7.63 -3.61
CA ILE A 5 -0.62 -8.07 -3.10
C ILE A 5 -0.59 -9.40 -2.30
N VAL A 6 -0.06 -10.51 -2.86
CA VAL A 6 0.02 -11.80 -2.14
C VAL A 6 0.90 -11.67 -0.89
N VAL A 7 2.05 -11.03 -1.06
CA VAL A 7 2.78 -10.45 0.07
C VAL A 7 2.25 -9.02 0.22
N PRO A 8 1.57 -8.67 1.34
CA PRO A 8 0.93 -7.37 1.53
C PRO A 8 1.97 -6.29 1.85
N CYS A 9 2.98 -6.13 1.00
CA CYS A 9 4.07 -5.18 1.20
C CYS A 9 3.57 -3.72 1.16
N HIS A 10 2.36 -3.47 0.65
CA HIS A 10 1.69 -2.18 0.77
C HIS A 10 1.30 -1.85 2.21
N ARG A 11 1.16 -2.85 3.10
CA ARG A 11 0.93 -2.66 4.54
C ARG A 11 2.18 -2.25 5.33
N VAL A 12 3.37 -2.43 4.76
CA VAL A 12 4.63 -1.96 5.40
C VAL A 12 4.75 -0.46 5.17
N VAL A 13 4.49 0.34 6.19
CA VAL A 13 4.50 1.81 6.13
C VAL A 13 5.69 2.41 6.89
N ALA A 14 6.05 3.65 6.56
CA ALA A 14 7.08 4.38 7.29
C ALA A 14 6.55 4.85 8.66
N ARG A 15 7.44 5.21 9.59
CA ARG A 15 7.07 5.83 10.87
C ARG A 15 6.24 7.11 10.67
N THR A 16 6.51 7.83 9.59
CA THR A 16 5.80 9.05 9.19
C THR A 16 5.40 8.95 7.72
N GLY A 17 4.10 8.92 7.44
CA GLY A 17 3.55 8.80 6.08
C GLY A 17 3.59 7.37 5.50
N VAL A 18 3.25 7.24 4.21
CA VAL A 18 3.05 5.93 3.57
C VAL A 18 4.36 5.19 3.23
N GLY A 19 5.47 5.91 3.08
CA GLY A 19 6.76 5.35 2.62
C GLY A 19 6.76 4.93 1.15
N GLY A 20 7.84 4.27 0.71
CA GLY A 20 7.97 3.81 -0.68
C GLY A 20 7.15 2.58 -1.04
N TYR A 21 7.06 2.28 -2.34
CA TYR A 21 6.43 1.08 -2.89
C TYR A 21 7.13 0.61 -4.16
N CYS A 22 7.32 -0.70 -4.33
CA CYS A 22 7.95 -1.30 -5.50
C CYS A 22 9.27 -0.62 -5.93
N GLY A 23 10.11 -0.23 -4.96
CA GLY A 23 11.40 0.44 -5.22
C GLY A 23 11.31 1.95 -5.49
N ALA A 24 10.11 2.51 -5.63
CA ALA A 24 9.88 3.94 -5.81
C ALA A 24 9.50 4.63 -4.49
N ARG A 25 9.84 5.92 -4.38
CA ARG A 25 9.44 6.79 -3.26
C ARG A 25 8.32 7.76 -3.60
N GLU A 26 7.98 7.87 -4.88
CA GLU A 26 6.92 8.73 -5.40
C GLU A 26 6.34 8.17 -6.71
N GLY A 27 5.37 8.88 -7.30
CA GLY A 27 4.74 8.49 -8.56
C GLY A 27 3.74 7.34 -8.45
N TYR A 28 3.46 6.71 -9.59
CA TYR A 28 2.36 5.74 -9.75
C TYR A 28 2.37 4.61 -8.72
N SER A 29 3.53 4.01 -8.47
CA SER A 29 3.68 2.92 -7.50
C SER A 29 3.22 3.33 -6.09
N VAL A 30 3.57 4.54 -5.65
CA VAL A 30 3.15 5.02 -4.33
C VAL A 30 1.65 5.34 -4.31
N SER A 31 1.08 5.82 -5.42
CA SER A 31 -0.37 5.99 -5.56
C SER A 31 -1.13 4.66 -5.46
N VAL A 32 -0.63 3.59 -6.09
CA VAL A 32 -1.20 2.24 -5.97
C VAL A 32 -1.15 1.74 -4.52
N LYS A 33 -0.05 1.97 -3.80
CA LYS A 33 0.07 1.63 -2.37
C LYS A 33 -1.00 2.31 -1.52
N ARG A 34 -1.24 3.60 -1.75
CA ARG A 34 -2.30 4.35 -1.05
C ARG A 34 -3.67 3.77 -1.33
N TRP A 35 -3.99 3.56 -2.61
CA TRP A 35 -5.27 2.99 -3.01
C TRP A 35 -5.52 1.61 -2.38
N LEU A 36 -4.51 0.72 -2.37
CA LEU A 36 -4.64 -0.60 -1.72
C LEU A 36 -4.90 -0.49 -0.22
N LEU A 37 -4.23 0.44 0.48
CA LEU A 37 -4.45 0.67 1.90
C LEU A 37 -5.85 1.22 2.19
N ASP A 38 -6.36 2.10 1.33
CA ASP A 38 -7.70 2.67 1.50
C ASP A 38 -8.79 1.63 1.18
N HIS A 39 -8.62 0.84 0.12
CA HIS A 39 -9.53 -0.26 -0.23
C HIS A 39 -9.62 -1.32 0.88
N GLU A 40 -8.51 -1.62 1.56
CA GLU A 40 -8.50 -2.53 2.72
C GLU A 40 -9.26 -1.98 3.94
N ARG A 41 -9.31 -0.64 4.10
CA ARG A 41 -10.10 -0.01 5.17
C ARG A 41 -11.59 -0.08 4.88
N GLU A 42 -11.98 0.12 3.62
CA GLU A 42 -13.37 0.01 3.17
C GLU A 42 -13.88 -1.44 3.27
N GLY A 43 -13.04 -2.42 2.90
CA GLY A 43 -13.37 -3.85 3.03
C GLY A 43 -13.43 -4.36 4.47
N ALA A 44 -12.85 -3.63 5.44
CA ALA A 44 -12.90 -3.96 6.87
C ALA A 44 -14.12 -3.36 7.60
N GLY A 45 -14.93 -2.54 6.93
CA GLY A 45 -16.06 -1.80 7.52
C GLY A 45 -17.43 -2.14 6.92
N GLY A 46 -17.60 -3.30 6.30
CA GLY A 46 -18.91 -3.77 5.80
C GLY A 46 -19.83 -4.26 6.92
N GLY A 47 -20.50 -3.32 7.59
CA GLY A 47 -21.76 -3.51 8.31
C GLY A 47 -22.90 -2.85 7.56
#